data_AF-A0A424KEW2-F1
#
_entry.id   AF-A0A424KEW2-F1
#
_cell.length_a   1.000
_cell.length_b   1.000
_cell.length_c   1.000
_cell.angle_alpha   90.00
_cell.angle_beta   90.00
_cell.angle_gamma   90.00
#
_symmetry.space_group_name_H-M   'P 1'
#
loop_
_entity.id
_entity.type
_entity.pdbx_description
1 polymer ?
#
loop_
_entity_poly.entity_id
_entity_poly.type
_entity_poly.pdbx_seq_one_letter_code
_entity_poly.pdbx_strand_id
1 'polypeptide(L)'
;MTLIHTLILSILLSTPGMTQDDPLKTMPKGDAKRITRSLPGVVLGPDASIPSIADAEQWLPLESTVYLFDHPSDKSKTLKHVMTRIDRAPGSEPGAGTKGWAVELPTGTTRYLKSEEGKGIVAATDVSKPNAFIIRLSPPEPIVHASKGAKNEIQEEIKISICDLDSPDKTSYSGKVKCTWADLGGWKVKVPHGTYDTRLIKIVYDGSIGPASVKAWKYVFMAKGIGPVAFTDSRDISAFIFYNNDTEHAGVLRSLDRVSDG
;
A
#
# COMPACT_ATOMS: atom_id res chain seq x y z
N MET A 1 0.51 -32.61 -72.93
CA MET A 1 0.75 -32.58 -71.47
C MET A 1 1.48 -31.29 -71.15
N THR A 2 0.78 -30.27 -70.67
CA THR A 2 1.41 -29.02 -70.20
C THR A 2 0.62 -28.57 -68.98
N LEU A 3 1.23 -28.68 -67.80
CA LEU A 3 0.60 -28.41 -66.51
C LEU A 3 0.72 -26.92 -66.17
N ILE A 4 -0.42 -26.27 -65.95
CA ILE A 4 -0.53 -24.89 -65.44
C ILE A 4 -0.33 -24.93 -63.91
N HIS A 5 0.66 -24.20 -63.39
CA HIS A 5 0.83 -23.98 -61.95
C HIS A 5 0.08 -22.72 -61.54
N THR A 6 -0.96 -22.90 -60.73
CA THR A 6 -1.72 -21.83 -60.09
C THR A 6 -1.03 -21.42 -58.80
N LEU A 7 -0.57 -20.17 -58.73
CA LEU A 7 -0.03 -19.56 -57.50
C LEU A 7 -1.19 -18.96 -56.70
N ILE A 8 -1.53 -19.54 -55.55
CA ILE A 8 -2.53 -18.99 -54.63
C ILE A 8 -1.83 -18.04 -53.66
N LEU A 9 -2.14 -16.74 -53.78
CA LEU A 9 -1.68 -15.68 -52.90
C LEU A 9 -2.64 -15.59 -51.69
N SER A 10 -2.22 -16.14 -50.55
CA SER A 10 -2.96 -16.00 -49.29
C SER A 10 -2.70 -14.64 -48.66
N ILE A 11 -3.69 -13.74 -48.73
CA ILE A 11 -3.67 -12.45 -48.03
C ILE A 11 -4.02 -12.69 -46.56
N LEU A 12 -3.03 -12.55 -45.68
CA LEU A 12 -3.20 -12.47 -44.23
C LEU A 12 -3.88 -11.13 -43.89
N LEU A 13 -5.19 -11.17 -43.66
CA LEU A 13 -5.93 -10.06 -43.04
C LEU A 13 -5.44 -9.90 -41.60
N SER A 14 -4.62 -8.87 -41.37
CA SER A 14 -4.28 -8.39 -40.03
C SER A 14 -5.51 -7.70 -39.47
N THR A 15 -6.16 -8.29 -38.47
CA THR A 15 -7.25 -7.62 -37.76
C THR A 15 -6.70 -6.41 -37.00
N PRO A 16 -7.24 -5.20 -37.22
CA PRO A 16 -6.84 -4.02 -36.46
C PRO A 16 -7.22 -4.21 -34.99
N GLY A 17 -6.33 -3.74 -34.11
CA GLY A 17 -6.33 -4.01 -32.69
C GLY A 17 -7.69 -3.88 -32.01
N MET A 18 -8.06 -4.93 -31.27
CA MET A 18 -8.96 -4.79 -30.14
C MET A 18 -8.43 -3.66 -29.27
N THR A 19 -9.14 -2.54 -29.23
CA THR A 19 -9.01 -1.58 -28.14
C THR A 19 -9.25 -2.35 -26.86
N GLN A 20 -8.18 -2.69 -26.16
CA GLN A 20 -8.26 -3.20 -24.80
C GLN A 20 -8.96 -2.11 -24.00
N ASP A 21 -10.20 -2.37 -23.60
CA ASP A 21 -10.98 -1.46 -22.75
C ASP A 21 -10.08 -1.01 -21.59
N ASP A 22 -9.98 0.31 -21.39
CA ASP A 22 -9.16 0.86 -20.30
C ASP A 22 -9.57 0.21 -18.98
N PRO A 23 -8.69 -0.58 -18.34
CA PRO A 23 -9.05 -1.35 -17.15
C PRO A 23 -9.49 -0.45 -16.00
N LEU A 24 -9.12 0.84 -16.02
CA LEU A 24 -9.44 1.82 -14.98
C LEU A 24 -10.57 2.77 -15.37
N LYS A 25 -11.31 2.52 -16.46
CA LYS A 25 -12.35 3.43 -16.98
C LYS A 25 -13.46 3.81 -15.99
N THR A 26 -13.71 2.96 -14.99
CA THR A 26 -14.73 3.17 -13.94
C THR A 26 -14.22 4.01 -12.77
N MET A 27 -12.92 4.30 -12.70
CA MET A 27 -12.29 5.02 -11.60
C MET A 27 -12.24 6.54 -11.88
N PRO A 28 -12.22 7.41 -10.85
CA PRO A 28 -12.00 8.83 -11.06
C PRO A 28 -10.72 9.09 -11.86
N LYS A 29 -10.79 9.97 -12.87
CA LYS A 29 -9.69 10.21 -13.83
C LYS A 29 -8.34 10.51 -13.19
N GLY A 30 -8.35 11.26 -12.07
CA GLY A 30 -7.13 11.58 -11.33
C GLY A 30 -6.47 10.35 -10.70
N ASP A 31 -7.27 9.46 -10.11
CA ASP A 31 -6.82 8.21 -9.53
C ASP A 31 -6.33 7.26 -10.62
N ALA A 32 -7.08 7.13 -11.73
CA ALA A 32 -6.71 6.33 -12.89
C ALA A 32 -5.36 6.75 -13.47
N LYS A 33 -5.16 8.05 -13.69
CA LYS A 33 -3.89 8.57 -14.19
C LYS A 33 -2.71 8.25 -13.27
N ARG A 34 -2.89 8.36 -11.94
CA ARG A 34 -1.83 8.06 -10.95
C ARG A 34 -1.47 6.58 -10.97
N ILE A 35 -2.47 5.69 -10.91
CA ILE A 35 -2.25 4.24 -10.96
C ILE A 35 -1.62 3.83 -12.29
N THR A 36 -2.12 4.30 -13.43
CA THR A 36 -1.53 3.97 -14.74
C THR A 36 -0.07 4.40 -14.86
N ARG A 37 0.28 5.58 -14.33
CA ARG A 37 1.66 6.08 -14.36
C ARG A 37 2.60 5.21 -13.52
N SER A 38 2.17 4.82 -12.33
CA SER A 38 3.03 4.14 -11.36
C SER A 38 2.98 2.61 -11.46
N LEU A 39 1.90 2.03 -11.99
CA LEU A 39 1.66 0.59 -12.11
C LEU A 39 1.22 0.21 -13.55
N PRO A 40 2.02 0.52 -14.59
CA PRO A 40 1.62 0.27 -15.97
C PRO A 40 1.39 -1.24 -16.23
N GLY A 41 0.23 -1.58 -16.78
CA GLY A 41 -0.12 -2.96 -17.15
C GLY A 41 -0.41 -3.92 -15.99
N VAL A 42 -0.46 -3.42 -14.75
CA VAL A 42 -0.69 -4.24 -13.54
C VAL A 42 -2.18 -4.53 -13.32
N VAL A 43 -3.05 -3.55 -13.58
CA VAL A 43 -4.50 -3.70 -13.32
C VAL A 43 -5.20 -4.28 -14.53
N LEU A 44 -5.95 -5.37 -14.33
CA LEU A 44 -6.71 -6.05 -15.38
C LEU A 44 -8.17 -5.55 -15.47
N GLY A 45 -8.70 -4.97 -14.39
CA GLY A 45 -10.02 -4.34 -14.37
C GLY A 45 -10.75 -4.52 -13.03
N PRO A 46 -11.93 -3.90 -12.86
CA PRO A 46 -12.76 -4.08 -11.68
C PRO A 46 -13.40 -5.48 -11.67
N ASP A 47 -13.64 -6.02 -10.48
CA ASP A 47 -14.34 -7.29 -10.27
C ASP A 47 -15.25 -7.19 -9.05
N ALA A 48 -16.56 -7.09 -9.31
CA ALA A 48 -17.58 -6.91 -8.26
C ALA A 48 -17.85 -8.20 -7.46
N SER A 49 -17.33 -9.36 -7.89
CA SER A 49 -17.48 -10.62 -7.15
C SER A 49 -16.56 -10.70 -5.93
N ILE A 50 -15.54 -9.85 -5.87
CA ILE A 50 -14.57 -9.83 -4.77
C ILE A 50 -15.23 -9.23 -3.52
N PRO A 51 -15.31 -9.99 -2.41
CA PRO A 51 -16.02 -9.56 -1.22
C PRO A 51 -15.34 -8.36 -0.55
N SER A 52 -16.14 -7.53 0.13
CA SER A 52 -15.61 -6.48 1.00
C SER A 52 -14.77 -7.07 2.14
N ILE A 53 -13.89 -6.24 2.71
CA ILE A 53 -13.02 -6.64 3.81
C ILE A 53 -13.85 -6.80 5.09
N ALA A 54 -14.35 -8.01 5.39
CA ALA A 54 -15.09 -8.24 6.64
C ALA A 54 -14.18 -8.40 7.86
N ASP A 55 -12.97 -8.93 7.63
CA ASP A 55 -11.98 -9.25 8.65
C ASP A 55 -10.60 -8.81 8.14
N ALA A 56 -10.00 -7.82 8.80
CA ALA A 56 -8.74 -7.21 8.36
C ALA A 56 -7.57 -8.21 8.34
N GLU A 57 -7.53 -9.15 9.27
CA GLU A 57 -6.44 -10.14 9.39
C GLU A 57 -6.44 -11.13 8.22
N GLN A 58 -7.59 -11.36 7.59
CA GLN A 58 -7.66 -12.14 6.35
C GLN A 58 -7.03 -11.42 5.16
N TRP A 59 -6.92 -10.09 5.18
CA TRP A 59 -6.39 -9.31 4.06
C TRP A 59 -4.95 -8.88 4.28
N LEU A 60 -4.51 -8.76 5.52
CA LEU A 60 -3.11 -8.63 5.88
C LEU A 60 -2.81 -9.68 6.95
N PRO A 61 -2.43 -10.91 6.55
CA PRO A 61 -2.12 -11.98 7.48
C PRO A 61 -0.94 -11.56 8.32
N LEU A 62 -1.18 -11.47 9.62
CA LEU A 62 -0.20 -10.97 10.58
C LEU A 62 0.79 -12.09 10.96
N GLU A 63 1.51 -12.56 9.95
CA GLU A 63 2.51 -13.63 10.01
C GLU A 63 3.89 -13.06 9.72
N SER A 64 4.95 -13.62 10.30
CA SER A 64 6.31 -13.26 9.95
C SER A 64 6.55 -13.53 8.46
N THR A 65 6.73 -12.47 7.67
CA THR A 65 6.74 -12.53 6.20
C THR A 65 7.76 -11.56 5.63
N VAL A 66 8.55 -12.02 4.67
CA VAL A 66 9.40 -11.18 3.84
C VAL A 66 8.73 -10.98 2.48
N TYR A 67 8.38 -9.74 2.16
CA TYR A 67 7.86 -9.37 0.85
C TYR A 67 8.98 -8.75 0.01
N LEU A 68 9.12 -9.22 -1.23
CA LEU A 68 9.98 -8.58 -2.23
C LEU A 68 9.10 -8.01 -3.35
N PHE A 69 9.21 -6.71 -3.57
CA PHE A 69 8.51 -6.00 -4.63
C PHE A 69 9.50 -5.47 -5.66
N ASP A 70 9.21 -5.66 -6.93
CA ASP A 70 9.95 -4.99 -8.00
C ASP A 70 9.30 -3.64 -8.31
N HIS A 71 10.11 -2.64 -8.65
CA HIS A 71 9.57 -1.41 -9.19
C HIS A 71 9.03 -1.66 -10.62
N PRO A 72 7.76 -1.32 -10.91
CA PRO A 72 7.08 -1.67 -12.17
C PRO A 72 7.81 -1.21 -13.43
N SER A 73 8.41 -0.01 -13.38
CA SER A 73 9.12 0.61 -14.50
C SER A 73 10.64 0.44 -14.45
N ASP A 74 11.18 -0.15 -13.38
CA ASP A 74 12.64 -0.28 -13.16
C ASP A 74 12.94 -1.54 -12.36
N LYS A 75 13.01 -2.69 -13.05
CA LYS A 75 13.19 -3.99 -12.41
C LYS A 75 14.53 -4.17 -11.69
N SER A 76 15.48 -3.23 -11.85
CA SER A 76 16.72 -3.22 -11.07
C SER A 76 16.48 -2.77 -9.62
N LYS A 77 15.37 -2.07 -9.37
CA LYS A 77 14.97 -1.63 -8.03
C LYS A 77 14.01 -2.63 -7.43
N THR A 78 14.43 -3.21 -6.31
CA THR A 78 13.59 -4.07 -5.47
C THR A 78 13.41 -3.41 -4.10
N LEU A 79 12.19 -3.46 -3.58
CA LEU A 79 11.83 -3.06 -2.23
C LEU A 79 11.62 -4.32 -1.40
N LYS A 80 12.25 -4.38 -0.22
CA LYS A 80 12.09 -5.46 0.75
C LYS A 80 11.30 -4.95 1.95
N HIS A 81 10.15 -5.56 2.22
CA HIS A 81 9.41 -5.32 3.47
C HIS A 81 9.54 -6.55 4.34
N VAL A 82 9.97 -6.39 5.58
CA VAL A 82 10.08 -7.49 6.55
C VAL A 82 9.04 -7.27 7.63
N MET A 83 8.03 -8.14 7.68
CA MET A 83 7.07 -8.18 8.76
C MET A 83 7.50 -9.27 9.74
N THR A 84 7.61 -8.93 11.02
CA THR A 84 8.00 -9.86 12.08
C THR A 84 7.05 -9.71 13.23
N ARG A 85 6.59 -10.84 13.77
CA ARG A 85 5.79 -10.86 14.97
C ARG A 85 6.62 -10.42 16.18
N ILE A 86 6.00 -9.63 17.05
CA ILE A 86 6.59 -9.21 18.32
C ILE A 86 5.58 -9.43 19.44
N ASP A 87 6.08 -9.64 20.66
CA ASP A 87 5.23 -9.92 21.82
C ASP A 87 4.30 -8.76 22.16
N ARG A 88 4.75 -7.52 21.88
CA ARG A 88 4.00 -6.30 22.17
C ARG A 88 4.38 -5.17 21.21
N ALA A 89 3.40 -4.58 20.54
CA ALA A 89 3.60 -3.34 19.78
C ALA A 89 3.88 -2.14 20.72
N PRO A 90 4.83 -1.24 20.36
CA PRO A 90 4.95 0.06 21.00
C PRO A 90 3.61 0.81 21.07
N GLY A 91 3.33 1.41 22.21
CA GLY A 91 2.05 2.08 22.49
C GLY A 91 0.94 1.18 23.05
N SER A 92 1.15 -0.14 23.14
CA SER A 92 0.27 -1.02 23.91
C SER A 92 0.52 -0.92 25.41
N GLU A 93 -0.54 -1.07 26.21
CA GLU A 93 -0.44 -1.08 27.67
C GLU A 93 0.53 -2.19 28.15
N PRO A 94 1.33 -1.95 29.20
CA PRO A 94 2.13 -2.99 29.84
C PRO A 94 1.25 -4.18 30.27
N GLY A 95 1.64 -5.40 29.89
CA GLY A 95 0.91 -6.63 30.22
C GLY A 95 -0.30 -6.92 29.33
N ALA A 96 -0.66 -6.05 28.38
CA ALA A 96 -1.65 -6.37 27.37
C ALA A 96 -1.12 -7.52 26.49
N GLY A 97 -1.87 -8.61 26.38
CA GLY A 97 -1.56 -9.77 25.52
C GLY A 97 -1.70 -9.48 24.02
N THR A 98 -1.65 -8.21 23.61
CA THR A 98 -1.86 -7.79 22.23
C THR A 98 -0.60 -8.09 21.43
N LYS A 99 -0.67 -9.14 20.61
CA LYS A 99 0.34 -9.43 19.59
C LYS A 99 0.57 -8.18 18.75
N GLY A 100 1.83 -7.85 18.53
CA GLY A 100 2.23 -6.76 17.65
C GLY A 100 3.02 -7.29 16.47
N TRP A 101 3.21 -6.43 15.47
CA TRP A 101 4.09 -6.73 14.34
C TRP A 101 4.96 -5.54 14.01
N ALA A 102 6.24 -5.80 13.74
CA ALA A 102 7.17 -4.82 13.24
C ALA A 102 7.30 -5.00 11.72
N VAL A 103 7.06 -3.93 10.95
CA VAL A 103 7.26 -3.89 9.50
C VAL A 103 8.44 -2.99 9.20
N GLU A 104 9.59 -3.58 8.88
CA GLU A 104 10.75 -2.83 8.41
C GLU A 104 10.56 -2.44 6.94
N LEU A 105 10.59 -1.13 6.69
CA LEU A 105 10.48 -0.54 5.36
C LEU A 105 11.87 -0.33 4.75
N PRO A 106 11.99 -0.26 3.40
CA PRO A 106 13.27 -0.06 2.71
C PRO A 106 13.99 1.24 3.10
N THR A 107 13.23 2.21 3.64
CA THR A 107 13.74 3.48 4.13
C THR A 107 14.46 3.36 5.48
N GLY A 108 14.50 2.19 6.11
CA GLY A 108 15.04 2.01 7.47
C GLY A 108 14.09 2.44 8.59
N THR A 109 12.85 2.81 8.25
CA THR A 109 11.77 3.01 9.23
C THR A 109 11.10 1.68 9.56
N THR A 110 10.92 1.39 10.85
CA THR A 110 10.12 0.27 11.34
C THR A 110 8.74 0.79 11.75
N ARG A 111 7.69 0.28 11.12
CA ARG A 111 6.30 0.56 11.47
C ARG A 111 5.73 -0.52 12.37
N TYR A 112 5.07 -0.14 13.45
CA TYR A 112 4.50 -1.11 14.37
C TYR A 112 2.98 -1.22 14.20
N LEU A 113 2.54 -2.44 13.92
CA LEU A 113 1.15 -2.80 13.69
C LEU A 113 0.57 -3.53 14.89
N LYS A 114 -0.74 -3.38 15.08
CA LYS A 114 -1.55 -4.20 15.97
C LYS A 114 -2.96 -4.36 15.40
N SER A 115 -3.65 -5.38 15.83
CA SER A 115 -5.10 -5.48 15.65
C SER A 115 -5.80 -4.65 16.73
N GLU A 116 -6.83 -3.91 16.33
CA GLU A 116 -7.68 -3.12 17.20
C GLU A 116 -9.14 -3.43 16.90
N GLU A 117 -9.88 -3.85 17.93
CA GLU A 117 -11.27 -4.24 17.79
C GLU A 117 -12.10 -3.08 17.19
N GLY A 118 -12.93 -3.41 16.20
CA GLY A 118 -13.73 -2.42 15.49
C GLY A 118 -12.98 -1.58 14.45
N LYS A 119 -11.65 -1.50 14.50
CA LYS A 119 -10.81 -0.75 13.54
C LYS A 119 -9.99 -1.60 12.57
N GLY A 120 -9.80 -2.88 12.88
CA GLY A 120 -8.95 -3.77 12.07
C GLY A 120 -7.48 -3.61 12.41
N ILE A 121 -6.61 -3.55 11.41
CA ILE A 121 -5.16 -3.42 11.60
C ILE A 121 -4.76 -1.96 11.55
N VAL A 122 -4.08 -1.50 12.58
CA VAL A 122 -3.69 -0.10 12.76
C VAL A 122 -2.21 0.05 13.08
N ALA A 123 -1.65 1.23 12.82
CA ALA A 123 -0.30 1.62 13.18
C ALA A 123 -0.31 2.83 14.13
N ALA A 124 0.22 2.67 15.33
CA ALA A 124 0.27 3.76 16.32
C ALA A 124 1.65 4.41 16.43
N THR A 125 2.70 3.72 15.98
CA THR A 125 4.08 4.16 16.15
C THR A 125 4.95 3.70 14.99
N ASP A 126 5.77 4.62 14.49
CA ASP A 126 6.87 4.34 13.58
C ASP A 126 8.19 4.75 14.26
N VAL A 127 9.27 4.01 13.99
CA VAL A 127 10.64 4.34 14.44
C VAL A 127 11.50 4.51 13.20
N SER A 128 11.98 5.74 12.95
CA SER A 128 12.87 6.05 11.84
C SER A 128 14.32 6.02 12.32
N LYS A 129 15.01 4.89 12.10
CA LYS A 129 16.43 4.75 12.44
C LYS A 129 17.32 5.80 11.74
N PRO A 130 17.16 6.10 10.43
CA PRO A 130 18.02 7.07 9.75
C PRO A 130 17.90 8.50 10.27
N ASN A 131 16.71 8.86 10.81
CA ASN A 131 16.46 10.19 11.33
C ASN A 131 16.50 10.25 12.86
N ALA A 132 16.79 9.11 13.54
CA ALA A 132 16.74 8.98 14.99
C ALA A 132 15.43 9.50 15.62
N PHE A 133 14.28 9.22 14.98
CA PHE A 133 12.96 9.67 15.45
C PHE A 133 12.01 8.54 15.84
N ILE A 134 11.18 8.82 16.84
CA ILE A 134 9.97 8.07 17.17
C ILE A 134 8.77 8.92 16.74
N ILE A 135 7.91 8.37 15.89
CA ILE A 135 6.70 9.03 15.40
C ILE A 135 5.51 8.34 16.06
N ARG A 136 4.70 9.10 16.81
CA ARG A 136 3.50 8.62 17.50
C ARG A 136 2.26 9.20 16.86
N LEU A 137 1.25 8.35 16.65
CA LEU A 137 0.00 8.67 15.97
C LEU A 137 -1.18 8.47 16.93
N SER A 138 -2.04 9.48 17.05
CA SER A 138 -3.24 9.44 17.90
C SER A 138 -4.43 10.12 17.22
N PRO A 139 -5.49 9.38 16.84
CA PRO A 139 -5.61 7.92 16.93
C PRO A 139 -4.59 7.19 16.03
N PRO A 140 -4.40 5.86 16.21
CA PRO A 140 -3.59 5.05 15.30
C PRO A 140 -4.07 5.15 13.84
N GLU A 141 -3.13 5.15 12.90
CA GLU A 141 -3.40 5.14 11.46
C GLU A 141 -4.08 3.82 11.05
N PRO A 142 -5.21 3.85 10.33
CA PRO A 142 -5.81 2.64 9.77
C PRO A 142 -4.96 2.09 8.61
N ILE A 143 -4.54 0.82 8.71
CA ILE A 143 -3.79 0.12 7.67
C ILE A 143 -4.75 -0.73 6.83
N VAL A 144 -5.50 -1.61 7.49
CA VAL A 144 -6.59 -2.39 6.88
C VAL A 144 -7.78 -2.32 7.81
N HIS A 145 -8.87 -1.72 7.33
CA HIS A 145 -10.10 -1.61 8.09
C HIS A 145 -11.15 -2.59 7.56
N ALA A 146 -11.96 -3.16 8.46
CA ALA A 146 -13.12 -3.93 8.04
C ALA A 146 -14.17 -3.00 7.41
N SER A 147 -14.51 -3.19 6.14
CA SER A 147 -15.61 -2.50 5.48
C SER A 147 -16.94 -3.12 5.92
N LYS A 148 -17.64 -2.45 6.84
CA LYS A 148 -18.99 -2.84 7.30
C LYS A 148 -20.05 -2.08 6.50
N GLY A 149 -20.41 -2.59 5.32
CA GLY A 149 -21.54 -2.09 4.53
C GLY A 149 -21.29 -0.72 3.85
N ALA A 150 -22.32 0.14 3.80
CA ALA A 150 -22.41 1.29 2.88
C ALA A 150 -21.38 2.43 3.05
N LYS A 151 -20.49 2.37 4.05
CA LYS A 151 -19.40 3.34 4.23
C LYS A 151 -18.06 2.69 3.88
N ASN A 152 -17.66 2.85 2.63
CA ASN A 152 -16.36 2.44 2.11
C ASN A 152 -15.25 3.46 2.41
N GLU A 153 -15.49 4.43 3.31
CA GLU A 153 -14.56 5.51 3.62
C GLU A 153 -14.60 5.84 5.11
N ILE A 154 -13.41 6.07 5.67
CA ILE A 154 -13.18 6.52 7.04
C ILE A 154 -12.27 7.73 6.97
N GLN A 155 -12.62 8.75 7.73
CA GLN A 155 -11.84 9.96 7.84
C GLN A 155 -11.56 10.25 9.31
N GLU A 156 -10.28 10.42 9.65
CA GLU A 156 -9.83 10.73 11.00
C GLU A 156 -8.81 11.87 10.97
N GLU A 157 -8.83 12.72 12.00
CA GLU A 157 -7.74 13.65 12.26
C GLU A 157 -6.74 12.98 13.18
N ILE A 158 -5.55 12.68 12.66
CA ILE A 158 -4.46 12.05 13.40
C ILE A 158 -3.53 13.14 13.93
N LYS A 159 -3.40 13.22 15.25
CA LYS A 159 -2.32 13.97 15.89
C LYS A 159 -1.03 13.18 15.72
N ILE A 160 0.00 13.85 15.21
CA ILE A 160 1.34 13.31 15.03
C ILE A 160 2.27 13.99 16.03
N SER A 161 3.03 13.20 16.78
CA SER A 161 4.12 13.67 17.64
C SER A 161 5.41 12.99 17.22
N ILE A 162 6.46 13.77 16.97
CA ILE A 162 7.80 13.28 16.65
C ILE A 162 8.70 13.57 17.85
N CYS A 163 9.32 12.53 18.39
CA CYS A 163 10.29 12.61 19.47
C CYS A 163 11.66 12.14 18.98
N ASP A 164 12.74 12.69 19.53
CA ASP A 164 14.08 12.16 19.34
C ASP A 164 14.24 10.80 20.04
N LEU A 165 15.03 9.90 19.47
CA LEU A 165 15.25 8.55 20.02
C LEU A 165 15.91 8.57 21.41
N ASP A 166 16.77 9.57 21.66
CA ASP A 166 17.46 9.74 22.94
C ASP A 166 16.60 10.43 24.01
N SER A 167 15.46 10.99 23.60
CA SER A 167 14.56 11.80 24.43
C SER A 167 13.09 11.44 24.13
N PRO A 168 12.69 10.15 24.25
CA PRO A 168 11.40 9.64 23.75
C PRO A 168 10.18 10.29 24.43
N ASP A 169 10.35 10.91 25.59
CA ASP A 169 9.28 11.55 26.34
C ASP A 169 9.07 13.02 25.96
N LYS A 170 9.99 13.61 25.18
CA LYS A 170 9.93 14.99 24.72
C LYS A 170 9.51 15.04 23.26
N THR A 171 8.43 15.77 22.98
CA THR A 171 7.99 16.01 21.60
C THR A 171 8.82 17.13 20.99
N SER A 172 9.56 16.82 19.92
CA SER A 172 10.37 17.77 19.16
C SER A 172 9.53 18.50 18.12
N TYR A 173 8.62 17.78 17.45
CA TYR A 173 7.66 18.34 16.50
C TYR A 173 6.27 17.73 16.69
N SER A 174 5.22 18.48 16.40
CA SER A 174 3.87 17.94 16.38
C SER A 174 3.00 18.61 15.34
N GLY A 175 1.91 17.95 14.99
CA GLY A 175 0.89 18.52 14.15
C GLY A 175 -0.30 17.60 13.99
N LYS A 176 -1.12 17.90 12.99
CA LYS A 176 -2.36 17.21 12.71
C LYS A 176 -2.44 16.95 11.22
N VAL A 177 -2.81 15.73 10.88
CA VAL A 177 -3.02 15.28 9.52
C VAL A 177 -4.38 14.62 9.43
N LYS A 178 -5.21 15.11 8.52
CA LYS A 178 -6.43 14.43 8.14
C LYS A 178 -6.04 13.22 7.29
N CYS A 179 -6.39 12.03 7.78
CA CYS A 179 -6.24 10.76 7.08
C CYS A 179 -7.61 10.32 6.56
N THR A 180 -7.73 10.13 5.25
CA THR A 180 -8.89 9.50 4.61
C THR A 180 -8.49 8.15 4.07
N TRP A 181 -9.05 7.08 4.63
CA TRP A 181 -8.91 5.70 4.17
C TRP A 181 -10.17 5.29 3.43
N ALA A 182 -10.04 4.73 2.22
CA ALA A 182 -11.17 4.30 1.41
C ALA A 182 -10.93 2.94 0.74
N ASP A 183 -11.94 2.08 0.76
CA ASP A 183 -12.01 0.83 -0.01
C ASP A 183 -12.70 1.10 -1.36
N LEU A 184 -11.92 1.13 -2.42
CA LEU A 184 -12.37 1.43 -3.79
C LEU A 184 -12.88 0.19 -4.54
N GLY A 185 -13.22 -0.88 -3.83
CA GLY A 185 -13.86 -2.06 -4.42
C GLY A 185 -12.89 -3.16 -4.83
N GLY A 186 -13.46 -4.16 -5.52
CA GLY A 186 -12.75 -5.32 -6.03
C GLY A 186 -12.06 -5.05 -7.37
N TRP A 187 -10.81 -5.50 -7.49
CA TRP A 187 -9.99 -5.36 -8.70
C TRP A 187 -9.18 -6.62 -8.96
N LYS A 188 -9.07 -6.99 -10.23
CA LYS A 188 -8.15 -8.04 -10.66
C LYS A 188 -6.81 -7.44 -11.07
N VAL A 189 -5.73 -7.99 -10.54
CA VAL A 189 -4.37 -7.47 -10.70
C VAL A 189 -3.41 -8.58 -11.11
N LYS A 190 -2.47 -8.27 -12.03
CA LYS A 190 -1.39 -9.16 -12.45
C LYS A 190 -0.04 -8.58 -12.05
N VAL A 191 0.74 -9.36 -11.33
CA VAL A 191 2.11 -9.05 -10.86
C VAL A 191 3.04 -10.22 -11.18
N PRO A 192 4.38 -10.07 -11.05
CA PRO A 192 5.30 -11.17 -11.33
C PRO A 192 4.99 -12.45 -10.55
N HIS A 193 4.56 -12.33 -9.30
CA HIS A 193 4.20 -13.48 -8.47
C HIS A 193 2.90 -14.19 -8.88
N GLY A 194 2.02 -13.54 -9.66
CA GLY A 194 0.77 -14.15 -10.11
C GLY A 194 -0.35 -13.15 -10.41
N THR A 195 -1.56 -13.68 -10.59
CA THR A 195 -2.78 -12.89 -10.76
C THR A 195 -3.63 -13.03 -9.50
N TYR A 196 -4.15 -11.91 -9.00
CA TYR A 196 -4.86 -11.82 -7.73
C TYR A 196 -6.19 -11.11 -7.86
N ASP A 197 -7.16 -11.62 -7.11
CA ASP A 197 -8.38 -10.90 -6.76
C ASP A 197 -8.08 -10.04 -5.53
N THR A 198 -8.24 -8.73 -5.66
CA THR A 198 -7.77 -7.75 -4.68
C THR A 198 -8.85 -6.75 -4.27
N ARG A 199 -8.67 -6.12 -3.11
CA ARG A 199 -9.35 -4.87 -2.76
C ARG A 199 -8.37 -3.72 -2.94
N LEU A 200 -8.82 -2.67 -3.61
CA LEU A 200 -8.02 -1.46 -3.79
C LEU A 200 -8.30 -0.49 -2.64
N ILE A 201 -7.30 -0.27 -1.81
CA ILE A 201 -7.35 0.70 -0.72
C ILE A 201 -6.69 2.00 -1.21
N LYS A 202 -7.33 3.14 -0.96
CA LYS A 202 -6.76 4.47 -1.12
C LYS A 202 -6.60 5.11 0.25
N ILE A 203 -5.43 5.68 0.52
CA ILE A 203 -5.18 6.48 1.72
C ILE A 203 -4.71 7.86 1.27
N VAL A 204 -5.27 8.92 1.85
CA VAL A 204 -4.90 10.31 1.57
C VAL A 204 -4.61 11.01 2.89
N TYR A 205 -3.51 11.77 2.91
CA TYR A 205 -3.08 12.58 4.04
C TYR A 205 -3.05 14.05 3.61
N ASP A 206 -3.64 14.92 4.43
CA ASP A 206 -3.59 16.37 4.26
C ASP A 206 -3.46 17.04 5.62
N GLY A 207 -2.40 17.83 5.82
CA GLY A 207 -2.21 18.55 7.06
C GLY A 207 -0.80 19.12 7.22
N SER A 208 -0.33 19.17 8.46
CA SER A 208 0.98 19.72 8.77
C SER A 208 1.60 19.11 10.02
N ILE A 209 2.94 19.14 10.10
CA ILE A 209 3.74 18.74 11.25
C ILE A 209 4.80 19.80 11.47
N GLY A 210 4.75 20.52 12.59
CA GLY A 210 5.56 21.70 12.81
C GLY A 210 5.36 22.72 11.67
N PRO A 211 6.44 23.25 11.07
CA PRO A 211 6.32 24.16 9.93
C PRO A 211 6.08 23.45 8.59
N ALA A 212 6.06 22.12 8.55
CA ALA A 212 5.96 21.35 7.32
C ALA A 212 4.50 21.07 6.94
N SER A 213 4.12 21.34 5.70
CA SER A 213 2.86 20.86 5.11
C SER A 213 3.05 19.43 4.61
N VAL A 214 2.03 18.61 4.77
CA VAL A 214 2.00 17.21 4.36
C VAL A 214 0.84 16.98 3.40
N LYS A 215 1.16 16.56 2.18
CA LYS A 215 0.19 16.02 1.23
C LYS A 215 0.70 14.69 0.70
N ALA A 216 0.00 13.62 1.00
CA ALA A 216 0.41 12.30 0.55
C ALA A 216 -0.80 11.48 0.12
N TRP A 217 -0.56 10.54 -0.79
CA TRP A 217 -1.56 9.54 -1.16
C TRP A 217 -0.89 8.21 -1.42
N LYS A 218 -1.64 7.14 -1.13
CA LYS A 218 -1.21 5.77 -1.29
C LYS A 218 -2.34 4.96 -1.91
N TYR A 219 -2.00 4.07 -2.83
CA TYR A 219 -2.92 3.03 -3.32
C TYR A 219 -2.31 1.68 -3.01
N VAL A 220 -3.11 0.76 -2.48
CA VAL A 220 -2.65 -0.59 -2.13
C VAL A 220 -3.67 -1.60 -2.62
N PHE A 221 -3.25 -2.51 -3.49
CA PHE A 221 -4.02 -3.68 -3.88
C PHE A 221 -3.72 -4.79 -2.88
N MET A 222 -4.69 -5.10 -2.04
CA MET A 222 -4.59 -6.13 -1.01
C MET A 222 -5.22 -7.42 -1.51
N ALA A 223 -4.51 -8.55 -1.42
CA ALA A 223 -5.05 -9.87 -1.72
C ALA A 223 -5.28 -10.65 -0.42
N LYS A 224 -6.44 -11.32 -0.34
CA LYS A 224 -6.79 -12.16 0.81
C LYS A 224 -5.76 -13.26 1.02
N GLY A 225 -5.34 -13.47 2.27
CA GLY A 225 -4.35 -14.47 2.66
C GLY A 225 -2.92 -14.12 2.23
N ILE A 226 -2.69 -12.94 1.66
CA ILE A 226 -1.38 -12.54 1.12
C ILE A 226 -0.94 -11.17 1.65
N GLY A 227 -1.82 -10.18 1.75
CA GLY A 227 -1.40 -8.80 2.02
C GLY A 227 -1.24 -7.97 0.73
N PRO A 228 -0.38 -6.94 0.74
CA PRO A 228 -0.17 -6.08 -0.41
C PRO A 228 0.48 -6.85 -1.57
N VAL A 229 -0.16 -6.85 -2.75
CA VAL A 229 0.40 -7.42 -3.98
C VAL A 229 0.88 -6.37 -4.97
N ALA A 230 0.33 -5.16 -4.90
CA ALA A 230 0.85 -4.00 -5.62
C ALA A 230 0.54 -2.72 -4.84
N PHE A 231 1.39 -1.71 -4.94
CA PHE A 231 1.13 -0.42 -4.29
C PHE A 231 1.80 0.74 -5.01
N THR A 232 1.29 1.93 -4.71
CA THR A 232 1.94 3.22 -4.97
C THR A 232 1.95 4.01 -3.67
N ASP A 233 3.03 4.73 -3.40
CA ASP A 233 3.19 5.61 -2.26
C ASP A 233 3.80 6.92 -2.79
N SER A 234 3.08 8.02 -2.63
CA SER A 234 3.54 9.33 -3.03
C SER A 234 3.44 10.26 -1.84
N ARG A 235 4.55 10.91 -1.52
CA ARG A 235 4.63 11.87 -0.42
C ARG A 235 5.20 13.17 -0.94
N ASP A 236 4.47 14.23 -0.71
CA ASP A 236 4.92 15.61 -0.81
C ASP A 236 4.93 16.17 0.62
N ILE A 237 6.14 16.40 1.14
CA ILE A 237 6.37 17.01 2.44
C ILE A 237 7.16 18.28 2.20
N SER A 238 6.50 19.43 2.41
CA SER A 238 7.05 20.75 2.18
C SER A 238 7.33 21.45 3.52
N ALA A 239 8.59 21.58 3.94
CA ALA A 239 8.99 22.39 5.11
C ALA A 239 9.69 23.67 4.67
N PHE A 240 9.38 24.82 5.29
CA PHE A 240 10.09 26.08 5.00
C PHE A 240 11.62 25.91 5.20
N ILE A 241 12.37 26.20 4.14
CA ILE A 241 13.81 26.44 4.00
C ILE A 241 14.78 25.24 3.89
N PHE A 242 14.52 24.00 4.37
CA PHE A 242 15.58 22.95 4.34
C PHE A 242 15.21 21.51 3.96
N TYR A 243 13.96 21.17 3.64
CA TYR A 243 13.62 19.80 3.27
C TYR A 243 12.40 19.75 2.34
N ASN A 244 12.64 19.42 1.07
CA ASN A 244 11.61 18.95 0.14
C ASN A 244 11.88 17.46 -0.10
N ASN A 245 10.93 16.60 0.25
CA ASN A 245 11.03 15.17 -0.01
C ASN A 245 9.84 14.72 -0.86
N ASP A 246 9.99 14.92 -2.17
CA ASP A 246 9.13 14.36 -3.21
C ASP A 246 9.60 12.93 -3.51
N THR A 247 9.01 11.96 -2.82
CA THR A 247 9.30 10.54 -3.07
C THR A 247 8.07 9.83 -3.60
N GLU A 248 8.21 9.24 -4.79
CA GLU A 248 7.25 8.28 -5.33
C GLU A 248 7.86 6.89 -5.31
N HIS A 249 7.20 5.97 -4.61
CA HIS A 249 7.51 4.56 -4.61
C HIS A 249 6.36 3.78 -5.25
N ALA A 250 6.71 2.74 -6.00
CA ALA A 250 5.75 1.76 -6.49
C ALA A 250 6.38 0.37 -6.40
N GLY A 251 5.53 -0.63 -6.16
CA GLY A 251 5.97 -2.00 -6.02
C GLY A 251 4.93 -2.97 -6.55
N VAL A 252 5.38 -4.02 -7.22
CA VAL A 252 4.59 -5.20 -7.59
C VAL A 252 5.23 -6.44 -7.00
N LEU A 253 4.42 -7.31 -6.41
CA LEU A 253 4.91 -8.46 -5.66
C LEU A 253 5.65 -9.42 -6.59
N ARG A 254 6.91 -9.66 -6.26
CA ARG A 254 7.77 -10.64 -6.91
C ARG A 254 7.73 -11.97 -6.18
N SER A 255 7.90 -11.94 -4.86
CA SER A 255 7.86 -13.11 -4.00
C SER A 255 7.44 -12.74 -2.58
N LEU A 256 6.93 -13.73 -1.86
CA LEU A 256 6.69 -13.66 -0.44
C LEU A 256 7.22 -14.93 0.23
N ASP A 257 7.97 -14.76 1.31
CA ASP A 257 8.51 -15.87 2.08
C ASP A 257 7.95 -15.78 3.49
N ARG A 258 7.12 -16.76 3.86
CA ARG A 258 6.62 -16.90 5.23
C ARG A 258 7.70 -17.56 6.07
N VAL A 259 8.01 -16.93 7.19
CA VAL A 259 8.88 -17.49 8.21
C VAL A 259 7.97 -18.19 9.20
N SER A 260 8.11 -19.51 9.35
CA SER A 260 7.45 -20.23 10.43
C SER A 260 8.00 -19.70 11.75
N ASP A 261 7.14 -19.07 12.54
CA ASP A 261 7.43 -18.80 13.94
C ASP A 261 7.60 -20.19 14.60
N GLY A 262 8.84 -20.55 14.96
CA GLY A 262 9.14 -21.79 15.67
C GLY A 262 8.53 -21.85 17.07
#